data_AF-A0A938YT37-F1
#
_entry.id   AF-A0A938YT37-F1
#
_cell.length_a   1.000
_cell.length_b   1.000
_cell.length_c   1.000
_cell.angle_alpha   90.00
_cell.angle_beta   90.00
_cell.angle_gamma   90.00
#
_symmetry.space_group_name_H-M   'P 1'
#
loop_
_entity.id
_entity.type
_entity.pdbx_description
1 polymer ?
#
loop_
_entity_poly.entity_id
_entity_poly.type
_entity_poly.pdbx_seq_one_letter_code
_entity_poly.pdbx_strand_id
1 'polypeptide(L)'
;MHAPTYLAVAELAGGDHLEIPKKQERKIAFSLIVIVLAVSLCTGTLVGYWAGHMSTSNKIDELENQLSAIQEQISNFLTATETSSQDQSDILETIVALEDELSEIQDEIDDLETSNTGGQDTDEIMDEISRLKSQLSTLQGDISNLKTQLSTLHEDISSINSTTVIYENTTYVLGENVSLSELFEQVSESVVVVEAVLSPTTGSQGSGFVYNYSGQMIILTNNHVIDGAMSINVTFSNGKTYTGSLEGSNPNMDVAVLTTSAPQSEYNPLSMFSSSTLKVGDPVIVVGTPYGLPGSMSNGIVSALDRIITIDTITLTNIIQTTAPLNPGNSGGPVMNYLGQVVGMATAIVEDSQGIGFAIPSDTILQEIMDIMS
;
A
#
# COMPACT_ATOMS: atom_id res chain seq x y z
N MET A 1 -85.51 -11.67 -9.68
CA MET A 1 -85.39 -10.20 -9.82
C MET A 1 -85.95 -9.59 -8.54
N HIS A 2 -85.26 -8.60 -7.95
CA HIS A 2 -85.58 -7.75 -6.79
C HIS A 2 -86.54 -8.21 -5.66
N ALA A 3 -86.10 -7.97 -4.42
CA ALA A 3 -86.96 -7.67 -3.28
C ALA A 3 -86.44 -6.40 -2.55
N PRO A 4 -87.29 -5.64 -1.83
CA PRO A 4 -86.96 -4.32 -1.25
C PRO A 4 -86.83 -4.38 0.30
N THR A 5 -86.90 -3.21 0.98
CA THR A 5 -87.28 -2.92 2.41
C THR A 5 -86.25 -2.03 3.12
N TYR A 6 -86.54 -0.86 3.70
CA TYR A 6 -87.74 0.03 3.72
C TYR A 6 -87.30 1.48 4.05
N LEU A 7 -88.25 2.41 4.26
CA LEU A 7 -88.05 3.72 4.92
C LEU A 7 -88.91 3.75 6.20
N ALA A 8 -88.45 4.38 7.29
CA ALA A 8 -89.33 4.76 8.40
C ALA A 8 -88.85 6.02 9.15
N VAL A 9 -89.72 7.02 9.21
CA VAL A 9 -89.70 8.09 10.23
C VAL A 9 -90.88 7.80 11.15
N ALA A 10 -90.69 7.91 12.46
CA ALA A 10 -91.75 7.87 13.46
C ALA A 10 -91.49 8.97 14.51
N GLU A 11 -92.57 9.61 14.97
CA GLU A 11 -92.53 10.87 15.71
C GLU A 11 -93.20 10.71 17.10
N LEU A 12 -92.78 11.54 18.06
CA LEU A 12 -93.42 11.82 19.37
C LEU A 12 -93.40 10.65 20.40
N ALA A 13 -93.08 10.84 21.69
CA ALA A 13 -93.24 12.02 22.52
C ALA A 13 -92.37 12.00 23.81
N GLY A 14 -92.07 13.19 24.35
CA GLY A 14 -91.91 13.41 25.79
C GLY A 14 -90.49 13.49 26.37
N GLY A 15 -90.10 14.69 26.80
CA GLY A 15 -89.14 14.90 27.90
C GLY A 15 -87.69 15.26 27.50
N ASP A 16 -87.34 16.52 27.77
CA ASP A 16 -85.99 17.07 28.00
C ASP A 16 -84.92 16.95 26.90
N HIS A 17 -84.76 18.05 26.17
CA HIS A 17 -83.59 18.35 25.33
C HIS A 17 -82.30 18.44 26.15
N LEU A 18 -81.51 17.36 26.16
CA LEU A 18 -80.07 17.44 26.39
C LEU A 18 -79.37 17.86 25.08
N GLU A 19 -79.44 19.15 24.75
CA GLU A 19 -78.53 19.74 23.74
C GLU A 19 -77.09 19.66 24.26
N ILE A 20 -76.35 18.62 23.85
CA ILE A 20 -74.89 18.64 23.95
C ILE A 20 -74.41 19.75 23.00
N PRO A 21 -73.76 20.82 23.48
CA PRO A 21 -73.42 21.95 22.62
C PRO A 21 -72.43 21.49 21.54
N LYS A 22 -72.65 21.87 20.27
CA LYS A 22 -71.80 21.52 19.09
C LYS A 22 -70.29 21.77 19.28
N LYS A 23 -69.91 22.59 20.25
CA LYS A 23 -68.52 22.86 20.67
C LYS A 23 -67.87 21.68 21.41
N GLN A 24 -68.65 20.83 22.06
CA GLN A 24 -68.22 19.69 22.87
C GLN A 24 -68.01 18.43 22.02
N GLU A 25 -68.89 18.16 21.06
CA GLU A 25 -68.65 17.16 20.00
C GLU A 25 -67.36 17.47 19.23
N ARG A 26 -67.18 18.72 18.80
CA ARG A 26 -65.94 19.16 18.13
C ARG A 26 -64.69 18.94 18.99
N LYS A 27 -64.76 19.12 20.31
CA LYS A 27 -63.63 18.84 21.21
C LYS A 27 -63.34 17.34 21.30
N ILE A 28 -64.37 16.50 21.48
CA ILE A 28 -64.21 15.05 21.59
C ILE A 28 -63.68 14.46 20.28
N ALA A 29 -64.24 14.87 19.14
CA ALA A 29 -63.76 14.47 17.82
C ALA A 29 -62.32 14.91 17.56
N PHE A 30 -61.96 16.15 17.93
CA PHE A 30 -60.57 16.64 17.80
C PHE A 30 -59.61 15.86 18.70
N SER A 31 -59.96 15.57 19.95
CA SER A 31 -59.16 14.73 20.84
C SER A 31 -58.99 13.31 20.30
N LEU A 32 -60.04 12.69 19.76
CA LEU A 32 -59.96 11.37 19.12
C LEU A 32 -59.06 11.38 17.89
N ILE A 33 -59.18 12.38 17.01
CA ILE A 33 -58.31 12.53 15.83
C ILE A 33 -56.85 12.71 16.26
N VAL A 34 -56.57 13.55 17.27
CA VAL A 34 -55.22 13.75 17.80
C VAL A 34 -54.65 12.45 18.40
N ILE A 35 -55.45 11.67 19.12
CA ILE A 35 -55.03 10.37 19.67
C ILE A 35 -54.75 9.37 18.54
N VAL A 36 -55.63 9.25 17.54
CA VAL A 36 -55.42 8.34 16.40
C VAL A 36 -54.17 8.73 15.60
N LEU A 37 -53.94 10.02 15.37
CA LEU A 37 -52.72 10.50 14.72
C LEU A 37 -51.47 10.21 15.56
N ALA A 38 -51.50 10.48 16.88
CA ALA A 38 -50.38 10.22 17.77
C ALA A 38 -50.03 8.72 17.85
N VAL A 39 -51.04 7.85 17.98
CA VAL A 39 -50.85 6.39 17.95
C VAL A 39 -50.30 5.96 16.58
N SER A 40 -50.86 6.44 15.48
CA SER A 40 -50.39 6.09 14.12
C SER A 40 -48.96 6.53 13.86
N LEU A 41 -48.54 7.70 14.35
CA LEU A 41 -47.15 8.16 14.27
C LEU A 41 -46.23 7.27 15.11
N CYS A 42 -46.57 6.99 16.37
CA CYS A 42 -45.77 6.13 17.24
C CYS A 42 -45.66 4.69 16.70
N THR A 43 -46.72 4.10 16.16
CA THR A 43 -46.64 2.77 15.53
C THR A 43 -45.82 2.80 14.25
N GLY A 44 -45.94 3.87 13.45
CA GLY A 44 -45.17 4.05 12.22
C GLY A 44 -43.67 4.18 12.48
N THR A 45 -43.26 4.96 13.49
CA THR A 45 -41.85 5.11 13.86
C THR A 45 -41.29 3.86 14.51
N LEU A 46 -42.04 3.16 15.38
CA LEU A 46 -41.60 1.89 15.97
C LEU A 46 -41.42 0.79 14.92
N VAL A 47 -42.38 0.61 14.01
CA VAL A 47 -42.29 -0.39 12.93
C VAL A 47 -41.19 -0.01 11.93
N GLY A 48 -41.05 1.27 11.58
CA GLY A 48 -39.96 1.74 10.72
C GLY A 48 -38.57 1.54 11.33
N TYR A 49 -38.43 1.80 12.64
CA TYR A 49 -37.19 1.56 13.38
C TYR A 49 -36.87 0.06 13.46
N TRP A 50 -37.85 -0.80 13.78
CA TRP A 50 -37.67 -2.25 13.82
C TRP A 50 -37.31 -2.84 12.45
N ALA A 51 -38.03 -2.46 11.40
CA ALA A 51 -37.76 -2.93 10.04
C ALA A 51 -36.40 -2.43 9.51
N GLY A 52 -36.04 -1.18 9.83
CA GLY A 52 -34.72 -0.63 9.55
C GLY A 52 -33.62 -1.42 10.26
N HIS A 53 -33.72 -1.57 11.58
CA HIS A 53 -32.72 -2.28 12.39
C HIS A 53 -32.56 -3.75 11.98
N MET A 54 -33.67 -4.45 11.69
CA MET A 54 -33.65 -5.83 11.16
C MET A 54 -33.00 -5.90 9.77
N SER A 55 -33.26 -4.93 8.88
CA SER A 55 -32.57 -4.84 7.59
C SER A 55 -31.09 -4.51 7.72
N THR A 56 -30.67 -3.79 8.77
CA THR A 56 -29.25 -3.52 9.03
C THR A 56 -28.57 -4.76 9.61
N SER A 57 -29.20 -5.45 10.58
CA SER A 57 -28.69 -6.70 11.15
C SER A 57 -28.45 -7.75 10.07
N ASN A 58 -29.45 -8.04 9.23
CA ASN A 58 -29.30 -9.02 8.15
C ASN A 58 -28.19 -8.67 7.14
N LYS A 59 -27.82 -7.38 7.00
CA LYS A 59 -26.69 -6.94 6.16
C LYS A 59 -25.36 -7.09 6.88
N ILE A 60 -25.32 -6.89 8.19
CA ILE A 60 -24.15 -7.18 9.03
C ILE A 60 -23.87 -8.68 8.99
N ASP A 61 -24.88 -9.52 9.23
CA ASP A 61 -24.77 -10.98 9.18
C ASP A 61 -24.24 -11.46 7.79
N GLU A 62 -24.73 -10.88 6.70
CA GLU A 62 -24.25 -11.17 5.33
C GLU A 62 -22.78 -10.73 5.14
N LEU A 63 -22.39 -9.55 5.63
CA LEU A 63 -21.02 -9.04 5.55
C LEU A 63 -20.04 -9.86 6.41
N GLU A 64 -20.45 -10.32 7.60
CA GLU A 64 -19.66 -11.19 8.47
C GLU A 64 -19.41 -12.57 7.82
N ASN A 65 -20.42 -13.12 7.14
CA ASN A 65 -20.26 -14.35 6.34
C ASN A 65 -19.33 -14.14 5.14
N GLN A 66 -19.45 -13.02 4.42
CA GLN A 66 -18.56 -12.68 3.31
C GLN A 66 -17.11 -12.46 3.78
N LEU A 67 -16.91 -11.76 4.90
CA LEU A 67 -15.60 -11.56 5.52
C LEU A 67 -14.97 -12.89 5.93
N SER A 68 -15.74 -13.80 6.53
CA SER A 68 -15.27 -15.14 6.92
C SER A 68 -14.80 -15.95 5.72
N ALA A 69 -15.56 -15.93 4.61
CA ALA A 69 -15.18 -16.61 3.37
C ALA A 69 -13.91 -16.01 2.72
N ILE A 70 -13.73 -14.68 2.79
CA ILE A 70 -12.53 -14.00 2.31
C ILE A 70 -11.31 -14.35 3.19
N GLN A 71 -11.47 -14.40 4.51
CA GLN A 71 -10.42 -14.81 5.44
C GLN A 71 -9.98 -16.26 5.20
N GLU A 72 -10.92 -17.17 4.93
CA GLU A 72 -10.61 -18.56 4.53
C GLU A 72 -9.82 -18.62 3.21
N GLN A 73 -10.21 -17.82 2.21
CA GLN A 73 -9.48 -17.72 0.93
C GLN A 73 -8.05 -17.19 1.12
N ILE A 74 -7.86 -16.13 1.92
CA ILE A 74 -6.54 -15.58 2.24
C ILE A 74 -5.68 -16.62 2.97
N SER A 75 -6.24 -17.32 3.96
CA SER A 75 -5.50 -18.37 4.69
C SER A 75 -5.03 -19.49 3.75
N ASN A 76 -5.92 -19.97 2.87
CA ASN A 76 -5.59 -21.02 1.90
C ASN A 76 -4.50 -20.57 0.91
N PHE A 77 -4.53 -19.30 0.49
CA PHE A 77 -3.54 -18.71 -0.41
C PHE A 77 -2.16 -18.52 0.24
N LEU A 78 -2.11 -18.09 1.51
CA LEU A 78 -0.87 -17.99 2.27
C LEU A 78 -0.24 -19.38 2.44
N THR A 79 -1.01 -20.39 2.85
CA THR A 79 -0.51 -21.78 2.96
C THR A 79 -0.01 -22.33 1.62
N ALA A 80 -0.69 -22.03 0.51
CA ALA A 80 -0.21 -22.42 -0.82
C ALA A 80 1.13 -21.73 -1.19
N THR A 81 1.31 -20.48 -0.79
CA THR A 81 2.55 -19.70 -1.04
C THR A 81 3.72 -20.20 -0.20
N GLU A 82 3.49 -20.51 1.08
CA GLU A 82 4.48 -21.15 1.97
C GLU A 82 4.89 -22.53 1.43
N THR A 83 3.92 -23.35 1.03
CA THR A 83 4.18 -24.66 0.41
C THR A 83 5.04 -24.51 -0.86
N SER A 84 4.68 -23.57 -1.75
CA SER A 84 5.43 -23.31 -2.99
C SER A 84 6.86 -22.81 -2.75
N SER A 85 7.11 -22.08 -1.66
CA SER A 85 8.47 -21.68 -1.28
C SER A 85 9.28 -22.83 -0.70
N GLN A 86 8.65 -23.72 0.07
CA GLN A 86 9.28 -24.95 0.56
C GLN A 86 9.65 -25.88 -0.61
N ASP A 87 8.71 -26.11 -1.54
CA ASP A 87 8.95 -26.92 -2.74
C ASP A 87 10.14 -26.39 -3.57
N GLN A 88 10.32 -25.06 -3.68
CA GLN A 88 11.51 -24.48 -4.32
C GLN A 88 12.81 -24.78 -3.58
N SER A 89 12.79 -24.73 -2.24
CA SER A 89 13.95 -25.06 -1.40
C SER A 89 14.34 -26.53 -1.55
N ASP A 90 13.37 -27.43 -1.48
CA ASP A 90 13.57 -28.88 -1.55
C ASP A 90 14.08 -29.30 -2.95
N ILE A 91 13.57 -28.66 -4.01
CA ILE A 91 14.07 -28.87 -5.39
C ILE A 91 15.52 -28.35 -5.53
N LEU A 92 15.86 -27.20 -4.95
CA LEU A 92 17.23 -26.68 -4.98
C LEU A 92 18.21 -27.57 -4.22
N GLU A 93 17.86 -28.04 -3.02
CA GLU A 93 18.68 -28.98 -2.25
C GLU A 93 18.87 -30.31 -3.02
N THR A 94 17.81 -30.81 -3.66
CA THR A 94 17.89 -32.00 -4.53
C THR A 94 18.80 -31.77 -5.73
N ILE A 95 18.72 -30.62 -6.41
CA ILE A 95 19.61 -30.30 -7.55
C ILE A 95 21.07 -30.28 -7.11
N VAL A 96 21.39 -29.68 -5.97
CA VAL A 96 22.78 -29.64 -5.44
C VAL A 96 23.29 -31.06 -5.15
N ALA A 97 22.49 -31.89 -4.47
CA ALA A 97 22.88 -33.27 -4.18
C ALA A 97 23.13 -34.10 -5.46
N LEU A 98 22.30 -33.93 -6.49
CA LEU A 98 22.48 -34.61 -7.79
C LEU A 98 23.67 -34.04 -8.57
N GLU A 99 24.01 -32.76 -8.44
CA GLU A 99 25.21 -32.16 -9.04
C GLU A 99 26.50 -32.65 -8.35
N ASP A 100 26.47 -32.89 -7.03
CA ASP A 100 27.57 -33.53 -6.30
C ASP A 100 27.75 -35.02 -6.72
N GLU A 101 26.67 -35.81 -6.79
CA GLU A 101 26.72 -37.20 -7.30
C GLU A 101 27.24 -37.28 -8.75
N LEU A 102 26.87 -36.30 -9.58
CA LEU A 102 27.33 -36.20 -10.97
C LEU A 102 28.85 -35.94 -11.03
N SER A 103 29.38 -35.12 -10.11
CA SER A 103 30.83 -34.89 -9.99
C SER A 103 31.57 -36.16 -9.56
N GLU A 104 31.07 -36.88 -8.55
CA GLU A 104 31.72 -38.11 -8.06
C GLU A 104 31.76 -39.20 -9.14
N ILE A 105 30.67 -39.38 -9.91
CA ILE A 105 30.64 -40.32 -11.06
C ILE A 105 31.59 -39.87 -12.19
N GLN A 106 31.74 -38.57 -12.42
CA GLN A 106 32.67 -38.05 -13.44
C GLN A 106 34.14 -38.28 -13.03
N ASP A 107 34.48 -38.04 -11.76
CA ASP A 107 35.81 -38.32 -11.21
C ASP A 107 36.14 -39.83 -11.28
N GLU A 108 35.17 -40.72 -10.97
CA GLU A 108 35.34 -42.18 -11.10
C GLU A 108 35.58 -42.61 -12.56
N ILE A 109 34.88 -42.02 -13.53
CA ILE A 109 35.11 -42.27 -14.96
C ILE A 109 36.53 -41.83 -15.36
N ASP A 110 36.99 -40.66 -14.93
CA ASP A 110 38.30 -40.11 -15.27
C ASP A 110 39.45 -40.96 -14.66
N ASP A 111 39.30 -41.44 -13.41
CA ASP A 111 40.24 -42.36 -12.76
C ASP A 111 40.28 -43.74 -13.45
N LEU A 112 39.14 -44.26 -13.92
CA LEU A 112 39.07 -45.51 -14.70
C LEU A 112 39.69 -45.34 -16.10
N GLU A 113 39.48 -44.21 -16.77
CA GLU A 113 40.08 -43.93 -18.08
C GLU A 113 41.60 -43.76 -18.01
N THR A 114 42.14 -43.15 -16.93
CA THR A 114 43.59 -43.00 -16.74
C THR A 114 44.29 -44.28 -16.31
N SER A 115 43.64 -45.12 -15.51
CA SER A 115 44.20 -46.40 -15.02
C SER A 115 44.24 -47.52 -16.08
N ASN A 116 43.41 -47.44 -17.14
CA ASN A 116 43.32 -48.45 -18.22
C ASN A 116 44.52 -48.46 -19.21
N THR A 117 45.72 -48.04 -18.78
CA THR A 117 46.91 -47.89 -19.64
C THR A 117 47.83 -49.13 -19.70
N GLY A 118 47.50 -50.22 -19.00
CA GLY A 118 48.25 -51.48 -19.00
C GLY A 118 47.35 -52.70 -18.84
N GLY A 119 47.05 -53.41 -19.93
CA GLY A 119 45.93 -54.35 -19.97
C GLY A 119 46.12 -55.70 -19.29
N GLN A 120 45.05 -56.17 -18.66
CA GLN A 120 44.56 -57.55 -18.79
C GLN A 120 43.04 -57.64 -18.58
N ASP A 121 42.47 -56.72 -17.79
CA ASP A 121 41.04 -56.62 -17.44
C ASP A 121 40.31 -55.49 -18.21
N THR A 122 40.80 -55.17 -19.42
CA THR A 122 40.39 -54.01 -20.23
C THR A 122 38.91 -54.02 -20.59
N ASP A 123 38.31 -55.19 -20.84
CA ASP A 123 36.89 -55.30 -21.21
C ASP A 123 35.95 -55.01 -20.01
N GLU A 124 36.33 -55.45 -18.80
CA GLU A 124 35.54 -55.22 -17.57
C GLU A 124 35.53 -53.74 -17.18
N ILE A 125 36.68 -53.05 -17.32
CA ILE A 125 36.79 -51.60 -17.12
C ILE A 125 35.95 -50.83 -18.15
N MET A 126 35.93 -51.28 -19.42
CA MET A 126 35.14 -50.64 -20.48
C MET A 126 33.63 -50.83 -20.33
N ASP A 127 33.18 -52.00 -19.83
CA ASP A 127 31.78 -52.23 -19.48
C ASP A 127 31.36 -51.33 -18.30
N GLU A 128 32.21 -51.15 -17.29
CA GLU A 128 31.91 -50.29 -16.14
C GLU A 128 31.88 -48.80 -16.51
N ILE A 129 32.85 -48.32 -17.30
CA ILE A 129 32.81 -46.96 -17.87
C ILE A 129 31.53 -46.75 -18.69
N SER A 130 31.06 -47.76 -19.41
CA SER A 130 29.82 -47.70 -20.19
C SER A 130 28.58 -47.63 -19.27
N ARG A 131 28.59 -48.34 -18.15
CA ARG A 131 27.54 -48.28 -17.10
C ARG A 131 27.49 -46.90 -16.46
N LEU A 132 28.62 -46.38 -16.00
CA LEU A 132 28.74 -45.07 -15.37
C LEU A 132 28.32 -43.94 -16.32
N LYS A 133 28.73 -43.98 -17.60
CA LYS A 133 28.26 -43.02 -18.62
C LYS A 133 26.76 -43.07 -18.87
N SER A 134 26.13 -44.25 -18.76
CA SER A 134 24.66 -44.37 -18.84
C SER A 134 23.97 -43.78 -17.60
N GLN A 135 24.56 -43.91 -16.41
CA GLN A 135 24.06 -43.29 -15.19
C GLN A 135 24.20 -41.76 -15.27
N LEU A 136 25.37 -41.25 -15.65
CA LEU A 136 25.64 -39.82 -15.87
C LEU A 136 24.62 -39.19 -16.83
N SER A 137 24.34 -39.84 -17.96
CA SER A 137 23.34 -39.38 -18.94
C SER A 137 21.91 -39.39 -18.40
N THR A 138 21.60 -40.23 -17.42
CA THR A 138 20.28 -40.28 -16.77
C THR A 138 20.15 -39.12 -15.78
N LEU A 139 21.16 -38.97 -14.92
CA LEU A 139 21.26 -37.93 -13.89
C LEU A 139 21.21 -36.51 -14.49
N GLN A 140 21.90 -36.30 -15.61
CA GLN A 140 21.84 -35.07 -16.41
C GLN A 140 20.41 -34.77 -16.91
N GLY A 141 19.65 -35.80 -17.30
CA GLY A 141 18.25 -35.68 -17.71
C GLY A 141 17.33 -35.27 -16.56
N ASP A 142 17.52 -35.88 -15.39
CA ASP A 142 16.74 -35.58 -14.19
C ASP A 142 17.01 -34.17 -13.66
N ILE A 143 18.28 -33.73 -13.61
CA ILE A 143 18.67 -32.34 -13.29
C ILE A 143 18.04 -31.35 -14.28
N SER A 144 18.03 -31.66 -15.58
CA SER A 144 17.39 -30.80 -16.60
C SER A 144 15.86 -30.71 -16.43
N ASN A 145 15.22 -31.78 -15.96
CA ASN A 145 13.78 -31.80 -15.66
C ASN A 145 13.48 -30.95 -14.42
N LEU A 146 14.20 -31.16 -13.31
CA LEU A 146 14.07 -30.36 -12.09
C LEU A 146 14.30 -28.86 -12.33
N LYS A 147 15.32 -28.48 -13.12
CA LYS A 147 15.54 -27.08 -13.51
C LYS A 147 14.39 -26.49 -14.33
N THR A 148 13.71 -27.30 -15.16
CA THR A 148 12.51 -26.88 -15.90
C THR A 148 11.30 -26.69 -14.98
N GLN A 149 11.11 -27.59 -14.01
CA GLN A 149 10.08 -27.47 -12.98
C GLN A 149 10.28 -26.23 -12.12
N LEU A 150 11.52 -25.98 -11.66
CA LEU A 150 11.88 -24.80 -10.88
C LEU A 150 11.62 -23.49 -11.65
N SER A 151 11.94 -23.45 -12.95
CA SER A 151 11.63 -22.29 -13.81
C SER A 151 10.12 -22.05 -13.95
N THR A 152 9.32 -23.12 -14.07
CA THR A 152 7.86 -23.03 -14.17
C THR A 152 7.27 -22.52 -12.86
N LEU A 153 7.72 -23.08 -11.73
CA LEU A 153 7.28 -22.67 -10.38
C LEU A 153 7.68 -21.22 -10.06
N HIS A 154 8.82 -20.75 -10.56
CA HIS A 154 9.22 -19.34 -10.45
C HIS A 154 8.33 -18.41 -11.28
N GLU A 155 7.92 -18.81 -12.48
CA GLU A 155 6.97 -18.05 -13.31
C GLU A 155 5.58 -18.01 -12.67
N ASP A 156 5.11 -19.13 -12.12
CA ASP A 156 3.86 -19.21 -11.35
C ASP A 156 3.90 -18.27 -10.13
N ILE A 157 4.93 -18.35 -9.28
CA ILE A 157 5.12 -17.43 -8.12
C ILE A 157 5.18 -15.96 -8.58
N SER A 158 5.87 -15.66 -9.68
CA SER A 158 5.96 -14.29 -10.21
C SER A 158 4.58 -13.76 -10.66
N SER A 159 3.78 -14.61 -11.31
CA SER A 159 2.40 -14.28 -11.71
C SER A 159 1.47 -14.11 -10.50
N ILE A 160 1.66 -14.93 -9.46
CA ILE A 160 0.95 -14.87 -8.18
C ILE A 160 1.29 -13.56 -7.47
N ASN A 161 2.57 -13.24 -7.29
CA ASN A 161 3.01 -11.98 -6.68
C ASN A 161 2.53 -10.74 -7.44
N SER A 162 2.60 -10.77 -8.78
CA SER A 162 2.06 -9.69 -9.63
C SER A 162 0.55 -9.50 -9.42
N THR A 163 -0.18 -10.60 -9.22
CA THR A 163 -1.61 -10.60 -8.93
C THR A 163 -1.88 -10.06 -7.51
N THR A 164 -1.11 -10.49 -6.51
CA THR A 164 -1.17 -9.98 -5.13
C THR A 164 -0.93 -8.48 -5.07
N VAL A 165 0.09 -7.95 -5.76
CA VAL A 165 0.38 -6.51 -5.83
C VAL A 165 -0.77 -5.71 -6.44
N ILE A 166 -1.45 -6.26 -7.46
CA ILE A 166 -2.67 -5.63 -8.02
C ILE A 166 -3.79 -5.59 -6.96
N TYR A 167 -3.93 -6.63 -6.14
CA TYR A 167 -4.87 -6.64 -5.03
C TYR A 167 -4.43 -5.79 -3.84
N GLU A 168 -3.15 -5.56 -3.57
CA GLU A 168 -2.71 -4.62 -2.53
C GLU A 168 -3.19 -3.19 -2.86
N ASN A 169 -2.91 -2.66 -4.05
CA ASN A 169 -3.44 -1.33 -4.42
C ASN A 169 -4.98 -1.29 -4.54
N THR A 170 -5.67 -2.43 -4.72
CA THR A 170 -7.13 -2.45 -4.96
C THR A 170 -7.97 -2.87 -3.73
N THR A 171 -7.36 -3.48 -2.70
CA THR A 171 -8.09 -4.11 -1.56
C THR A 171 -7.90 -3.37 -0.23
N TYR A 172 -7.03 -2.36 -0.15
CA TYR A 172 -7.05 -1.39 0.97
C TYR A 172 -8.20 -0.37 0.87
N VAL A 173 -9.35 -0.79 0.33
CA VAL A 173 -10.63 -0.10 0.48
C VAL A 173 -11.23 -0.46 1.83
N LEU A 174 -10.88 0.33 2.85
CA LEU A 174 -11.64 0.43 4.11
C LEU A 174 -11.76 -0.88 4.94
N GLY A 175 -10.67 -1.65 5.05
CA GLY A 175 -10.49 -2.48 6.25
C GLY A 175 -10.24 -1.56 7.46
N GLU A 176 -10.97 -1.73 8.57
CA GLU A 176 -11.04 -0.75 9.68
C GLU A 176 -9.72 -0.45 10.43
N ASN A 177 -8.60 -1.12 10.09
CA ASN A 177 -7.39 -1.17 10.92
C ASN A 177 -6.09 -0.68 10.24
N VAL A 178 -6.12 0.20 9.22
CA VAL A 178 -4.93 1.03 8.93
C VAL A 178 -4.93 2.23 9.89
N SER A 179 -4.33 2.02 11.05
CA SER A 179 -4.07 3.06 12.04
C SER A 179 -3.02 4.02 11.46
N LEU A 180 -3.46 5.18 10.94
CA LEU A 180 -2.55 6.23 10.47
C LEU A 180 -1.56 6.67 11.57
N SER A 181 -1.95 6.53 12.84
CA SER A 181 -1.07 6.70 14.01
C SER A 181 0.08 5.67 14.07
N GLU A 182 -0.20 4.38 13.88
CA GLU A 182 0.84 3.34 13.86
C GLU A 182 1.74 3.47 12.63
N LEU A 183 1.14 3.74 11.46
CA LEU A 183 1.89 3.99 10.23
C LEU A 183 2.79 5.23 10.37
N PHE A 184 2.29 6.29 11.01
CA PHE A 184 3.10 7.47 11.34
C PHE A 184 4.23 7.13 12.31
N GLU A 185 3.96 6.42 13.39
CA GLU A 185 4.99 6.00 14.36
C GLU A 185 6.09 5.20 13.67
N GLN A 186 5.73 4.24 12.82
CA GLN A 186 6.66 3.43 12.02
C GLN A 186 7.57 4.23 11.09
N VAL A 187 7.05 5.24 10.36
CA VAL A 187 7.82 5.96 9.32
C VAL A 187 8.42 7.29 9.79
N SER A 188 7.97 7.83 10.93
CA SER A 188 8.38 9.17 11.41
C SER A 188 9.87 9.24 11.74
N GLU A 189 10.48 8.15 12.20
CA GLU A 189 11.92 8.12 12.48
C GLU A 189 12.81 8.10 11.23
N SER A 190 12.23 7.85 10.05
CA SER A 190 12.93 7.88 8.77
C SER A 190 12.96 9.26 8.12
N VAL A 191 12.16 10.21 8.62
CA VAL A 191 12.02 11.56 8.07
C VAL A 191 12.88 12.53 8.88
N VAL A 192 13.62 13.38 8.17
CA VAL A 192 14.57 14.35 8.73
C VAL A 192 14.17 15.78 8.36
N VAL A 193 14.53 16.75 9.19
CA VAL A 193 14.51 18.18 8.81
C VAL A 193 15.80 18.46 8.03
N VAL A 194 15.70 19.18 6.92
CA VAL A 194 16.87 19.66 6.14
C VAL A 194 16.87 21.18 6.18
N GLU A 195 17.91 21.77 6.76
CA GLU A 195 18.12 23.23 6.84
C GLU A 195 19.34 23.63 6.01
N ALA A 196 19.15 24.55 5.07
CA ALA A 196 20.21 25.13 4.24
C ALA A 196 20.50 26.58 4.66
N VAL A 197 21.75 26.89 4.99
CA VAL A 197 22.18 28.26 5.31
C VAL A 197 22.64 28.94 4.03
N LEU A 198 21.83 29.87 3.50
CA LEU A 198 22.11 30.60 2.25
C LEU A 198 22.95 31.86 2.48
N SER A 199 22.76 32.51 3.63
CA SER A 199 23.57 33.65 4.09
C SER A 199 23.54 33.71 5.63
N PRO A 200 24.34 34.58 6.28
CA PRO A 200 24.29 34.76 7.74
C PRO A 200 22.92 35.21 8.31
N THR A 201 21.97 35.60 7.45
CA THR A 201 20.63 36.05 7.85
C THR A 201 19.48 35.40 7.06
N THR A 202 19.77 34.45 6.17
CA THR A 202 18.75 33.77 5.34
C THR A 202 19.06 32.30 5.19
N GLY A 203 18.03 31.46 5.26
CA GLY A 203 18.12 30.03 5.00
C GLY A 203 16.90 29.51 4.26
N SER A 204 16.98 28.26 3.82
CA SER A 204 15.86 27.45 3.34
C SER A 204 15.68 26.27 4.29
N GLN A 205 14.46 25.74 4.36
CA GLN A 205 14.15 24.59 5.20
C GLN A 205 13.10 23.71 4.51
N GLY A 206 13.38 22.42 4.46
CA GLY A 206 12.48 21.38 3.98
C GLY A 206 12.57 20.13 4.84
N SER A 207 12.01 19.06 4.32
CA SER A 207 12.16 17.71 4.84
C SER A 207 13.12 16.91 3.96
N GLY A 208 13.56 15.78 4.48
CA GLY A 208 14.17 14.71 3.70
C GLY A 208 13.77 13.37 4.28
N PHE A 209 14.20 12.28 3.66
CA PHE A 209 14.05 10.94 4.22
C PHE A 209 15.27 10.07 3.96
N VAL A 210 15.51 9.15 4.88
CA VAL A 210 16.61 8.19 4.79
C VAL A 210 16.25 7.10 3.78
N TYR A 211 17.21 6.77 2.91
CA TYR A 211 17.14 5.66 1.98
C TYR A 211 18.47 4.89 1.99
N ASN A 212 18.41 3.57 1.76
CA ASN A 212 19.60 2.72 1.66
C ASN A 212 19.89 2.42 0.18
N TYR A 213 20.89 3.10 -0.38
CA TYR A 213 21.35 2.85 -1.74
C TYR A 213 22.56 1.90 -1.71
N SER A 214 22.34 0.64 -2.08
CA SER A 214 23.39 -0.38 -2.23
C SER A 214 24.29 -0.58 -0.99
N GLY A 215 23.75 -0.36 0.22
CA GLY A 215 24.47 -0.44 1.50
C GLY A 215 24.92 0.92 2.07
N GLN A 216 24.81 2.00 1.30
CA GLN A 216 25.09 3.36 1.75
C GLN A 216 23.80 4.06 2.19
N MET A 217 23.77 4.56 3.43
CA MET A 217 22.67 5.40 3.91
C MET A 217 22.81 6.80 3.34
N ILE A 218 21.79 7.23 2.59
CA ILE A 218 21.68 8.57 2.02
C ILE A 218 20.39 9.23 2.49
N ILE A 219 20.34 10.56 2.43
CA ILE A 219 19.15 11.37 2.65
C ILE A 219 18.72 11.96 1.31
N LEU A 220 17.47 11.74 0.97
CA LEU A 220 16.83 12.28 -0.23
C LEU A 220 16.04 13.53 0.16
N THR A 221 16.15 14.59 -0.64
CA THR A 221 15.42 15.85 -0.48
C THR A 221 15.29 16.55 -1.84
N ASN A 222 14.61 17.70 -1.88
CA ASN A 222 14.53 18.50 -3.10
C ASN A 222 15.79 19.33 -3.33
N ASN A 223 16.12 19.58 -4.60
CA ASN A 223 17.18 20.51 -4.97
C ASN A 223 16.90 21.92 -4.43
N HIS A 224 15.68 22.44 -4.59
CA HIS A 224 15.34 23.80 -4.16
C HIS A 224 15.43 24.02 -2.63
N VAL A 225 15.47 22.95 -1.83
CA VAL A 225 15.71 23.03 -0.37
C VAL A 225 17.17 23.36 -0.07
N ILE A 226 18.11 22.90 -0.91
CA ILE A 226 19.56 23.01 -0.69
C ILE A 226 20.30 23.92 -1.68
N ASP A 227 19.61 24.46 -2.69
CA ASP A 227 20.23 25.31 -3.72
C ASP A 227 20.88 26.56 -3.12
N GLY A 228 22.11 26.84 -3.54
CA GLY A 228 22.92 27.96 -3.02
C GLY A 228 23.39 27.83 -1.55
N ALA A 229 23.24 26.66 -0.90
CA ALA A 229 23.65 26.48 0.49
C ALA A 229 25.16 26.67 0.72
N MET A 230 25.54 27.49 1.71
CA MET A 230 26.90 27.55 2.26
C MET A 230 27.19 26.38 3.21
N SER A 231 26.16 25.87 3.88
CA SER A 231 26.19 24.69 4.75
C SER A 231 24.81 24.10 4.87
N ILE A 232 24.72 22.77 4.92
CA ILE A 232 23.49 22.01 5.11
C ILE A 232 23.53 21.34 6.48
N ASN A 233 22.44 21.43 7.23
CA ASN A 233 22.22 20.71 8.48
C ASN A 233 21.06 19.73 8.29
N VAL A 234 21.21 18.53 8.84
CA VAL A 234 20.18 17.48 8.83
C VAL A 234 19.86 17.12 10.28
N THR A 235 18.61 17.30 10.69
CA THR A 235 18.13 16.97 12.04
C THR A 235 17.23 15.75 11.99
N PHE A 236 17.63 14.71 12.72
CA PHE A 236 16.90 13.44 12.82
C PHE A 236 15.73 13.54 13.82
N SER A 237 14.82 12.57 13.79
CA SER A 237 13.61 12.51 14.62
C SER A 237 13.86 12.69 16.12
N ASN A 238 15.01 12.24 16.63
CA ASN A 238 15.44 12.38 18.03
C ASN A 238 16.03 13.77 18.37
N GLY A 239 16.02 14.72 17.43
CA GLY A 239 16.50 16.09 17.62
C GLY A 239 18.02 16.27 17.50
N LYS A 240 18.79 15.24 17.15
CA LYS A 240 20.23 15.39 16.86
C LYS A 240 20.44 15.95 15.45
N THR A 241 21.30 16.97 15.36
CA THR A 241 21.68 17.60 14.10
C THR A 241 23.09 17.19 13.68
N TYR A 242 23.24 16.85 12.40
CA TYR A 242 24.52 16.54 11.77
C TYR A 242 24.71 17.44 10.54
N THR A 243 25.96 17.75 10.19
CA THR A 243 26.25 18.45 8.93
C THR A 243 25.99 17.50 7.75
N GLY A 244 25.22 17.99 6.78
CA GLY A 244 24.97 17.32 5.52
C GLY A 244 26.06 17.63 4.50
N SER A 245 26.57 16.60 3.85
CA SER A 245 27.39 16.69 2.64
C SER A 245 26.49 16.49 1.42
N LEU A 246 26.67 17.30 0.38
CA LEU A 246 26.00 17.09 -0.91
C LEU A 246 26.83 16.11 -1.74
N GLU A 247 26.27 14.95 -2.05
CA GLU A 247 26.87 14.01 -3.03
C GLU A 247 26.59 14.51 -4.45
N GLY A 248 25.35 14.93 -4.71
CA GLY A 248 24.96 15.59 -5.95
C GLY A 248 23.48 15.96 -6.00
N SER A 249 23.08 16.63 -7.09
CA SER A 249 21.71 17.10 -7.30
C SER A 249 21.42 17.33 -8.78
N ASN A 250 20.15 17.23 -9.16
CA ASN A 250 19.64 17.62 -10.48
C ASN A 250 18.58 18.71 -10.34
N PRO A 251 18.93 19.98 -10.61
CA PRO A 251 17.96 21.09 -10.58
C PRO A 251 16.78 20.95 -11.53
N ASN A 252 16.93 20.24 -12.67
CA ASN A 252 15.85 20.09 -13.65
C ASN A 252 14.78 19.09 -13.20
N MET A 253 15.10 18.24 -12.23
CA MET A 253 14.23 17.19 -11.70
C MET A 253 13.87 17.43 -10.23
N ASP A 254 14.45 18.48 -9.63
CA ASP A 254 14.28 18.88 -8.24
C ASP A 254 14.62 17.78 -7.21
N VAL A 255 15.67 17.00 -7.48
CA VAL A 255 16.20 15.94 -6.60
C VAL A 255 17.61 16.29 -6.12
N ALA A 256 17.90 16.05 -4.84
CA ALA A 256 19.23 16.12 -4.26
C ALA A 256 19.51 14.92 -3.34
N VAL A 257 20.76 14.46 -3.36
CA VAL A 257 21.28 13.35 -2.53
C VAL A 257 22.31 13.88 -1.55
N LEU A 258 22.05 13.65 -0.26
CA LEU A 258 22.92 14.06 0.84
C LEU A 258 23.44 12.84 1.61
N THR A 259 24.61 12.98 2.24
CA THR A 259 25.08 12.09 3.32
C THR A 259 25.31 12.89 4.60
N THR A 260 25.44 12.22 5.74
CA THR A 260 25.89 12.85 6.99
C THR A 260 26.88 11.97 7.74
N SER A 261 27.62 12.55 8.68
CA SER A 261 28.47 11.79 9.61
C SER A 261 27.71 11.20 10.81
N ALA A 262 26.38 11.00 10.71
CA ALA A 262 25.60 10.34 11.74
C ALA A 262 26.03 8.87 11.90
N PRO A 263 26.04 8.31 13.13
CA PRO A 263 26.30 6.89 13.32
C PRO A 263 25.16 6.04 12.73
N GLN A 264 25.47 4.80 12.33
CA GLN A 264 24.53 3.90 11.65
C GLN A 264 23.18 3.73 12.38
N SER A 265 23.18 3.85 13.72
CA SER A 265 22.00 3.75 14.59
C SER A 265 21.01 4.92 14.50
N GLU A 266 21.33 6.02 13.80
CA GLU A 266 20.36 7.11 13.55
C GLU A 266 19.56 6.89 12.26
N TYR A 267 20.00 5.98 11.38
CA TYR A 267 19.42 5.80 10.05
C TYR A 267 18.36 4.70 10.04
N ASN A 268 17.09 5.12 9.94
CA ASN A 268 15.95 4.25 9.68
C ASN A 268 15.51 4.40 8.21
N PRO A 269 16.01 3.60 7.25
CA PRO A 269 15.70 3.79 5.84
C PRO A 269 14.25 3.40 5.48
N LEU A 270 13.59 4.21 4.65
CA LEU A 270 12.33 3.82 4.00
C LEU A 270 12.60 2.87 2.81
N SER A 271 11.58 2.07 2.49
CA SER A 271 11.53 1.31 1.24
C SER A 271 10.90 2.16 0.13
N MET A 272 11.39 2.01 -1.10
CA MET A 272 10.77 2.58 -2.29
C MET A 272 9.81 1.55 -2.91
N PHE A 273 8.71 2.01 -3.48
CA PHE A 273 7.79 1.20 -4.29
C PHE A 273 7.51 1.89 -5.62
N SER A 274 7.35 1.13 -6.71
CA SER A 274 7.29 1.71 -8.05
C SER A 274 6.04 2.55 -8.27
N SER A 275 6.24 3.84 -8.58
CA SER A 275 5.18 4.80 -8.87
C SER A 275 4.36 4.45 -10.11
N SER A 276 4.90 3.65 -11.03
CA SER A 276 4.19 3.10 -12.21
C SER A 276 2.95 2.26 -11.87
N THR A 277 2.84 1.80 -10.61
CA THR A 277 1.69 1.03 -10.11
C THR A 277 0.51 1.91 -9.64
N LEU A 278 0.74 3.21 -9.45
CA LEU A 278 -0.27 4.14 -8.94
C LEU A 278 -1.44 4.32 -9.90
N LYS A 279 -2.62 4.53 -9.34
CA LYS A 279 -3.85 4.88 -10.05
C LYS A 279 -4.48 6.12 -9.39
N VAL A 280 -5.26 6.86 -10.17
CA VAL A 280 -6.07 7.95 -9.64
C VAL A 280 -7.14 7.38 -8.72
N GLY A 281 -7.15 7.83 -7.47
CA GLY A 281 -7.96 7.30 -6.38
C GLY A 281 -7.15 6.63 -5.26
N ASP A 282 -5.91 6.21 -5.53
CA ASP A 282 -5.10 5.48 -4.55
C ASP A 282 -4.79 6.37 -3.32
N PRO A 283 -4.95 5.85 -2.10
CA PRO A 283 -4.73 6.62 -0.88
C PRO A 283 -3.24 6.81 -0.61
N VAL A 284 -2.85 8.03 -0.27
CA VAL A 284 -1.46 8.40 0.03
C VAL A 284 -1.36 9.23 1.30
N ILE A 285 -0.24 9.08 2.00
CA ILE A 285 0.19 9.97 3.08
C ILE A 285 1.38 10.80 2.62
N VAL A 286 1.57 11.95 3.24
CA VAL A 286 2.81 12.72 3.17
C VAL A 286 3.27 12.99 4.59
N VAL A 287 4.50 12.61 4.90
CA VAL A 287 5.13 12.87 6.19
C VAL A 287 6.23 13.90 5.99
N GLY A 288 6.31 14.88 6.88
CA GLY A 288 7.22 16.00 6.73
C GLY A 288 7.31 16.84 7.99
N THR A 289 7.99 17.98 7.85
CA THR A 289 8.39 18.85 8.96
C THR A 289 7.96 20.32 8.72
N PRO A 290 6.65 20.57 8.51
CA PRO A 290 6.14 21.90 8.17
C PRO A 290 6.51 22.90 9.26
N TYR A 291 7.09 24.03 8.85
CA TYR A 291 7.62 25.06 9.74
C TYR A 291 8.67 24.59 10.77
N GLY A 292 9.35 23.47 10.52
CA GLY A 292 10.42 22.96 11.40
C GLY A 292 9.89 22.22 12.63
N LEU A 293 8.60 21.89 12.64
CA LEU A 293 7.99 20.99 13.61
C LEU A 293 8.13 19.55 13.08
N PRO A 294 9.06 18.73 13.59
CA PRO A 294 9.19 17.35 13.14
C PRO A 294 7.93 16.55 13.46
N GLY A 295 7.57 15.63 12.57
CA GLY A 295 6.48 14.70 12.80
C GLY A 295 5.09 15.23 12.45
N SER A 296 4.91 15.84 11.28
CA SER A 296 3.59 16.08 10.71
C SER A 296 3.24 15.03 9.67
N MET A 297 2.03 14.49 9.75
CA MET A 297 1.41 13.66 8.71
C MET A 297 0.21 14.41 8.11
N SER A 298 0.09 14.32 6.78
CA SER A 298 -1.12 14.65 6.05
C SER A 298 -1.53 13.43 5.19
N ASN A 299 -2.81 13.31 4.85
CA ASN A 299 -3.31 12.24 3.97
C ASN A 299 -4.21 12.79 2.86
N GLY A 300 -4.32 12.03 1.79
CA GLY A 300 -5.13 12.34 0.62
C GLY A 300 -5.17 11.18 -0.36
N ILE A 301 -5.41 11.48 -1.64
CA ILE A 301 -5.35 10.51 -2.73
C ILE A 301 -4.47 11.01 -3.87
N VAL A 302 -3.98 10.08 -4.69
CA VAL A 302 -3.53 10.38 -6.05
C VAL A 302 -4.72 10.93 -6.84
N SER A 303 -4.63 12.18 -7.25
CA SER A 303 -5.69 12.93 -7.93
C SER A 303 -5.47 13.08 -9.43
N ALA A 304 -4.22 12.98 -9.88
CA ALA A 304 -3.82 12.81 -11.28
C ALA A 304 -2.39 12.28 -11.36
N LEU A 305 -2.05 11.67 -12.49
CA LEU A 305 -0.71 11.26 -12.87
C LEU A 305 -0.28 12.04 -14.12
N ASP A 306 0.94 11.82 -14.60
CA ASP A 306 1.49 12.38 -15.84
C ASP A 306 1.41 13.92 -15.93
N ARG A 307 1.47 14.64 -14.80
CA ARG A 307 1.39 16.10 -14.83
C ARG A 307 2.67 16.72 -15.38
N ILE A 308 2.48 17.83 -16.07
CA ILE A 308 3.54 18.78 -16.41
C ILE A 308 3.25 20.05 -15.62
N ILE A 309 4.22 20.51 -14.85
CA ILE A 309 4.15 21.75 -14.07
C ILE A 309 5.38 22.60 -14.33
N THR A 310 5.24 23.91 -14.28
CA THR A 310 6.36 24.85 -14.37
C THR A 310 6.45 25.61 -13.06
N ILE A 311 7.60 25.52 -12.40
CA ILE A 311 7.94 26.23 -11.17
C ILE A 311 9.08 27.18 -11.54
N ASP A 312 8.83 28.48 -11.43
CA ASP A 312 9.70 29.56 -11.94
C ASP A 312 10.14 29.36 -13.41
N THR A 313 11.31 28.77 -13.62
CA THR A 313 11.90 28.48 -14.94
C THR A 313 12.06 27.00 -15.23
N ILE A 314 11.83 26.13 -14.24
CA ILE A 314 12.00 24.68 -14.31
C ILE A 314 10.65 24.06 -14.68
N THR A 315 10.63 23.19 -15.69
CA THR A 315 9.43 22.44 -16.07
C THR A 315 9.61 20.99 -15.70
N LEU A 316 8.90 20.56 -14.65
CA LEU A 316 8.86 19.17 -14.22
C LEU A 316 7.79 18.43 -15.04
N THR A 317 8.11 17.20 -15.43
CA THR A 317 7.21 16.31 -16.20
C THR A 317 7.03 15.00 -15.47
N ASN A 318 6.00 14.22 -15.84
CA ASN A 318 5.63 12.98 -15.17
C ASN A 318 5.35 13.15 -13.66
N ILE A 319 4.73 14.26 -13.25
CA ILE A 319 4.52 14.57 -11.83
C ILE A 319 3.20 13.98 -11.30
N ILE A 320 3.24 13.45 -10.08
CA ILE A 320 2.06 12.99 -9.34
C ILE A 320 1.35 14.21 -8.75
N GLN A 321 0.02 14.28 -8.92
CA GLN A 321 -0.83 15.28 -8.25
C GLN A 321 -1.55 14.62 -7.06
N THR A 322 -1.46 15.19 -5.87
CA THR A 322 -2.13 14.68 -4.66
C THR A 322 -3.11 15.68 -4.06
N THR A 323 -4.15 15.18 -3.40
CA THR A 323 -5.03 16.01 -2.54
C THR A 323 -4.49 16.18 -1.12
N ALA A 324 -3.40 15.49 -0.75
CA ALA A 324 -2.82 15.58 0.58
C ALA A 324 -2.33 17.03 0.85
N PRO A 325 -2.74 17.66 1.97
CA PRO A 325 -2.32 19.02 2.30
C PRO A 325 -0.80 19.20 2.42
N LEU A 326 -0.21 19.86 1.42
CA LEU A 326 1.19 20.27 1.42
C LEU A 326 1.33 21.72 1.90
N ASN A 327 2.30 21.96 2.78
CA ASN A 327 2.65 23.28 3.32
C ASN A 327 4.17 23.50 3.24
N PRO A 328 4.68 24.74 3.34
CA PRO A 328 6.11 25.02 3.44
C PRO A 328 6.80 24.19 4.53
N GLY A 329 7.86 23.48 4.15
CA GLY A 329 8.56 22.49 4.98
C GLY A 329 8.24 21.03 4.63
N ASN A 330 7.17 20.74 3.90
CA ASN A 330 6.91 19.38 3.38
C ASN A 330 7.76 19.03 2.15
N SER A 331 8.33 20.01 1.45
CA SER A 331 9.23 19.81 0.30
C SER A 331 10.41 18.91 0.69
N GLY A 332 10.67 17.89 -0.11
CA GLY A 332 11.65 16.83 0.15
C GLY A 332 11.14 15.70 1.04
N GLY A 333 9.93 15.83 1.60
CA GLY A 333 9.29 14.79 2.42
C GLY A 333 8.71 13.66 1.57
N PRO A 334 8.70 12.41 2.09
CA PRO A 334 8.19 11.26 1.37
C PRO A 334 6.66 11.29 1.22
N VAL A 335 6.20 11.00 0.01
CA VAL A 335 4.82 10.58 -0.29
C VAL A 335 4.80 9.06 -0.30
N MET A 336 3.96 8.46 0.54
CA MET A 336 3.91 7.01 0.73
C MET A 336 2.51 6.45 0.50
N ASN A 337 2.45 5.19 0.08
CA ASN A 337 1.24 4.39 0.17
C ASN A 337 0.92 4.04 1.63
N TYR A 338 -0.22 3.39 1.87
CA TYR A 338 -0.65 3.00 3.22
C TYR A 338 0.12 1.79 3.80
N LEU A 339 1.13 1.27 3.07
CA LEU A 339 2.11 0.29 3.55
C LEU A 339 3.41 0.94 4.06
N GLY A 340 3.52 2.28 4.03
CA GLY A 340 4.72 3.01 4.44
C GLY A 340 5.86 2.96 3.41
N GLN A 341 5.56 2.59 2.17
CA GLN A 341 6.52 2.56 1.08
C GLN A 341 6.45 3.85 0.26
N VAL A 342 7.60 4.41 -0.08
CA VAL A 342 7.74 5.68 -0.80
C VAL A 342 7.34 5.49 -2.26
N VAL A 343 6.30 6.21 -2.69
CA VAL A 343 5.82 6.27 -4.08
C VAL A 343 6.12 7.62 -4.74
N GLY A 344 6.68 8.58 -3.98
CA GLY A 344 7.20 9.84 -4.49
C GLY A 344 7.76 10.75 -3.41
N MET A 345 8.19 11.95 -3.81
CA MET A 345 8.72 12.99 -2.92
C MET A 345 7.97 14.30 -3.16
N ALA A 346 7.38 14.88 -2.12
CA ALA A 346 6.64 16.13 -2.21
C ALA A 346 7.58 17.27 -2.64
N THR A 347 7.19 18.07 -3.63
CA THR A 347 8.01 19.17 -4.16
C THR A 347 7.30 20.52 -4.08
N ALA A 348 6.05 20.60 -4.56
CA ALA A 348 5.41 21.88 -4.86
C ALA A 348 3.91 21.90 -4.59
N ILE A 349 3.37 23.11 -4.53
CA ILE A 349 1.93 23.40 -4.42
C ILE A 349 1.53 24.43 -5.46
N VAL A 350 0.22 24.51 -5.74
CA VAL A 350 -0.35 25.71 -6.38
C VAL A 350 -0.69 26.71 -5.26
N GLU A 351 -0.08 27.89 -5.28
CA GLU A 351 -0.44 28.98 -4.35
C GLU A 351 -1.94 29.32 -4.45
N ASP A 352 -2.54 29.70 -3.34
CA ASP A 352 -4.00 29.93 -3.17
C ASP A 352 -4.92 28.73 -3.52
N SER A 353 -4.38 27.55 -3.79
CA SER A 353 -5.16 26.32 -3.97
C SER A 353 -5.32 25.54 -2.65
N GLN A 354 -6.45 24.85 -2.52
CA GLN A 354 -6.72 23.92 -1.41
C GLN A 354 -6.80 22.51 -1.98
N GLY A 355 -5.84 21.64 -1.63
CA GLY A 355 -5.81 20.24 -2.07
C GLY A 355 -5.26 19.99 -3.48
N ILE A 356 -4.32 20.83 -3.96
CA ILE A 356 -3.48 20.51 -5.13
C ILE A 356 -2.00 20.59 -4.70
N GLY A 357 -1.45 19.44 -4.34
CA GLY A 357 -0.02 19.23 -4.12
C GLY A 357 0.60 18.41 -5.24
N PHE A 358 1.93 18.51 -5.39
CA PHE A 358 2.70 17.82 -6.41
C PHE A 358 3.88 17.05 -5.82
N ALA A 359 4.16 15.87 -6.38
CA ALA A 359 5.25 15.00 -5.98
C ALA A 359 5.99 14.40 -7.18
N ILE A 360 7.32 14.31 -7.05
CA ILE A 360 8.20 13.62 -8.01
C ILE A 360 7.99 12.11 -7.80
N PRO A 361 7.76 11.29 -8.85
CA PRO A 361 7.55 9.85 -8.70
C PRO A 361 8.79 9.12 -8.17
N SER A 362 8.59 8.03 -7.40
CA SER A 362 9.68 7.19 -6.91
C SER A 362 10.54 6.60 -8.02
N ASP A 363 9.96 6.20 -9.16
CA ASP A 363 10.73 5.68 -10.30
C ASP A 363 11.69 6.73 -10.87
N THR A 364 11.24 7.99 -10.92
CA THR A 364 12.07 9.14 -11.31
C THR A 364 13.18 9.39 -10.29
N ILE A 365 12.86 9.37 -8.99
CA ILE A 365 13.86 9.56 -7.92
C ILE A 365 14.93 8.47 -7.98
N LEU A 366 14.55 7.21 -8.20
CA LEU A 366 15.48 6.09 -8.35
C LEU A 366 16.42 6.27 -9.56
N GLN A 367 15.91 6.79 -10.68
CA GLN A 367 16.74 7.13 -11.83
C GLN A 367 17.75 8.24 -11.49
N GLU A 368 17.30 9.33 -10.85
CA GLU A 368 18.18 10.43 -10.45
C GLU A 368 19.25 10.00 -9.44
N ILE A 369 18.94 9.09 -8.51
CA ILE A 369 19.94 8.52 -7.59
C ILE A 369 21.01 7.75 -8.36
N MET A 370 20.64 6.95 -9.36
CA MET A 370 21.61 6.23 -10.19
C MET A 370 22.52 7.18 -10.95
N ASP A 371 21.97 8.24 -11.56
CA ASP A 371 22.74 9.22 -12.34
C ASP A 371 23.60 10.15 -11.45
N ILE A 372 23.20 10.40 -10.19
CA ILE A 372 23.97 11.20 -9.23
C ILE A 372 25.09 10.38 -8.56
N MET A 373 24.88 9.08 -8.33
CA MET A 373 25.76 8.22 -7.53
C MET A 373 26.65 7.28 -8.38
N SER A 374 26.71 7.47 -9.71
CA SER A 374 27.57 6.71 -10.65
C SER A 374 28.96 7.31 -10.84
#